data_AF-A0A7S0DQ39-F1
#
_entry.id   AF-A0A7S0DQ39-F1
#
_cell.length_a   1.000
_cell.length_b   1.000
_cell.length_c   1.000
_cell.angle_alpha   90.00
_cell.angle_beta   90.00
_cell.angle_gamma   90.00
#
_symmetry.space_group_name_H-M   'P 1'
#
loop_
_entity.id
_entity.type
_entity.pdbx_description
1 polymer ?
#
loop_
_entity_poly.entity_id
_entity_poly.type
_entity_poly.pdbx_seq_one_letter_code
_entity_poly.pdbx_strand_id
1 'polypeptide(L)'
;MNGQVIMGVVNLSPDSWYRESVAKSPEAAIRRGTVLSAQGAQIVDIGAESTTLTAERVSADAQQTRLIPVVKGLSEKGILVSCETYDLKTALVCLDAGAAVINLTGDLKEGQMELYKAAAMNDAGVIVNFTPGGRSVDFGALPSEDPLDPSSTVMRYFETQANAIEKARLEGAWMDPGLGFYHTNLLDGKARVKYQIDTLLTASALRTIIGWPVCVALPHAFDYFENEVRTAEAFFGVLASIGGGVDLYRTHEVTKVRGVLSALESHGGRVLSDGTPCLSWEAASDEGRESSLGCRADTPILTDNECIQQMGKSSVWEVSYCRLAGRKGVRVLRREIRSTCHSDAMRVMAGIGEVANRLNHHPNIAITGTSCDEFCISIESSSAAVGGLTAFDLALAQAVDDLAIVQMIDSSQ
;
A
#
# COMPACT_ATOMS: atom_id res chain seq x y z
N MET A 1 -0.20 16.80 -4.67
CA MET A 1 -1.40 16.57 -5.51
C MET A 1 -2.38 15.78 -4.66
N ASN A 2 -3.58 16.30 -4.41
CA ASN A 2 -4.63 15.53 -3.72
C ASN A 2 -5.46 14.81 -4.80
N GLY A 3 -5.05 13.61 -5.18
CA GLY A 3 -5.73 12.80 -6.18
C GLY A 3 -4.90 11.58 -6.59
N GLN A 4 -5.57 10.50 -6.95
CA GLN A 4 -4.94 9.28 -7.44
C GLN A 4 -4.20 9.57 -8.76
N VAL A 5 -2.90 9.27 -8.80
CA VAL A 5 -2.06 9.55 -9.98
C VAL A 5 -1.92 8.30 -10.83
N ILE A 6 -2.08 8.43 -12.15
CA ILE A 6 -1.90 7.34 -13.09
C ILE A 6 -0.58 7.51 -13.84
N MET A 7 0.23 6.46 -13.81
CA MET A 7 1.48 6.34 -14.55
C MET A 7 1.32 5.34 -15.70
N GLY A 8 1.36 5.84 -16.93
CA GLY A 8 1.23 5.02 -18.14
C GLY A 8 2.58 4.45 -18.60
N VAL A 9 2.62 3.20 -19.04
CA VAL A 9 3.87 2.50 -19.40
C VAL A 9 4.16 2.53 -20.91
N VAL A 10 5.41 2.85 -21.28
CA VAL A 10 5.99 2.65 -22.61
C VAL A 10 7.27 1.83 -22.50
N ASN A 11 7.29 0.67 -23.15
CA ASN A 11 8.45 -0.22 -23.16
C ASN A 11 9.25 -0.03 -24.46
N LEU A 12 10.57 0.05 -24.35
CA LEU A 12 11.49 0.09 -25.49
C LEU A 12 12.15 -1.26 -25.76
N SER A 13 12.03 -2.20 -24.82
CA SER A 13 12.53 -3.57 -25.00
C SER A 13 11.55 -4.41 -25.83
N PRO A 14 12.04 -5.14 -26.86
CA PRO A 14 11.23 -6.11 -27.58
C PRO A 14 10.85 -7.33 -26.73
N ASP A 15 11.47 -7.54 -25.57
CA ASP A 15 11.23 -8.69 -24.70
C ASP A 15 10.09 -8.48 -23.70
N SER A 16 9.47 -7.29 -23.71
CA SER A 16 8.29 -7.04 -22.89
C SER A 16 7.14 -7.95 -23.33
N TRP A 17 6.49 -8.58 -22.34
CA TRP A 17 5.31 -9.41 -22.55
C TRP A 17 4.13 -8.58 -23.06
N TYR A 18 4.01 -7.32 -22.63
CA TYR A 18 2.91 -6.42 -23.00
C TYR A 18 3.14 -5.79 -24.38
N ARG A 19 2.81 -6.52 -25.45
CA ARG A 19 3.19 -6.16 -26.83
C ARG A 19 2.73 -4.77 -27.27
N GLU A 20 1.57 -4.32 -26.82
CA GLU A 20 0.99 -3.02 -27.17
C GLU A 20 1.67 -1.83 -26.49
N SER A 21 2.52 -2.11 -25.49
CA SER A 21 3.37 -1.09 -24.85
C SER A 21 4.72 -0.92 -25.54
N VAL A 22 5.11 -1.86 -26.42
CA VAL A 22 6.44 -1.89 -27.04
C VAL A 22 6.50 -0.91 -28.20
N ALA A 23 7.37 0.09 -28.08
CA ALA A 23 7.70 1.02 -29.13
C ALA A 23 8.96 0.59 -29.89
N LYS A 24 8.87 0.54 -31.23
CA LYS A 24 9.97 0.09 -32.10
C LYS A 24 10.98 1.17 -32.48
N SER A 25 10.69 2.43 -32.17
CA SER A 25 11.58 3.57 -32.41
C SER A 25 11.32 4.68 -31.39
N PRO A 26 12.27 5.62 -31.19
CA PRO A 26 12.06 6.76 -30.31
C PRO A 26 10.82 7.58 -30.69
N GLU A 27 10.57 7.80 -31.98
CA GLU A 27 9.40 8.56 -32.45
C GLU A 27 8.09 7.82 -32.14
N ALA A 28 8.10 6.48 -32.25
CA ALA A 28 6.95 5.67 -31.86
C ALA A 28 6.71 5.74 -30.34
N ALA A 29 7.77 5.72 -29.54
CA ALA A 29 7.69 5.84 -28.08
C ALA A 29 7.15 7.21 -27.65
N ILE A 30 7.66 8.28 -28.25
CA ILE A 30 7.19 9.66 -28.00
C ILE A 30 5.71 9.80 -28.39
N ARG A 31 5.31 9.27 -29.55
CA ARG A 31 3.90 9.25 -29.95
C ARG A 31 3.04 8.49 -28.95
N ARG A 32 3.48 7.32 -28.51
CA ARG A 32 2.75 6.50 -27.52
C ARG A 32 2.62 7.23 -26.19
N GLY A 33 3.70 7.80 -25.65
CA GLY A 33 3.68 8.59 -24.42
C GLY A 33 2.74 9.81 -24.51
N THR A 34 2.74 10.49 -25.66
CA THR A 34 1.80 11.60 -25.93
C THR A 34 0.35 11.12 -25.89
N VAL A 35 0.06 9.95 -26.48
CA VAL A 35 -1.28 9.34 -26.43
C VAL A 35 -1.67 8.97 -25.00
N LEU A 36 -0.78 8.36 -24.23
CA LEU A 36 -1.05 8.00 -22.82
C LEU A 36 -1.34 9.23 -21.97
N SER A 37 -0.58 10.31 -22.16
CA SER A 37 -0.83 11.59 -21.49
C SER A 37 -2.21 12.15 -21.86
N ALA A 38 -2.58 12.15 -23.15
CA ALA A 38 -3.90 12.57 -23.60
C ALA A 38 -5.04 11.66 -23.08
N GLN A 39 -4.75 10.39 -22.77
CA GLN A 39 -5.69 9.44 -22.15
C GLN A 39 -5.88 9.68 -20.64
N GLY A 40 -5.06 10.56 -20.04
CA GLY A 40 -5.16 10.95 -18.64
C GLY A 40 -4.06 10.40 -17.74
N ALA A 41 -2.99 9.83 -18.29
CA ALA A 41 -1.79 9.55 -17.49
C ALA A 41 -1.05 10.85 -17.17
N GLN A 42 -0.83 11.12 -15.89
CA GLN A 42 -0.08 12.27 -15.43
C GLN A 42 1.43 12.07 -15.55
N ILE A 43 1.88 10.81 -15.49
CA ILE A 43 3.28 10.41 -15.65
C ILE A 43 3.37 9.34 -16.75
N VAL A 44 4.43 9.38 -17.56
CA VAL A 44 4.74 8.31 -18.52
C VAL A 44 6.06 7.65 -18.13
N ASP A 45 6.00 6.35 -17.83
CA ASP A 45 7.15 5.54 -17.44
C ASP A 45 7.79 4.86 -18.65
N ILE A 46 9.10 5.05 -18.82
CA ILE A 46 9.88 4.55 -19.95
C ILE A 46 10.88 3.50 -19.46
N GLY A 47 10.70 2.25 -19.90
CA GLY A 47 11.62 1.15 -19.59
C GLY A 47 12.39 0.67 -20.82
N ALA A 48 13.73 0.59 -20.73
CA ALA A 48 14.58 0.14 -21.83
C ALA A 48 14.97 -1.34 -21.80
N GLU A 49 14.75 -1.99 -20.66
CA GLU A 49 15.02 -3.40 -20.42
C GLU A 49 13.77 -4.06 -19.85
N SER A 50 13.50 -5.32 -20.22
CA SER A 50 12.40 -6.07 -19.64
C SER A 50 12.85 -6.71 -18.34
N THR A 51 12.01 -6.63 -17.31
CA THR A 51 12.20 -7.30 -16.02
C THR A 51 11.75 -8.76 -16.03
N THR A 52 11.46 -9.34 -17.20
CA THR A 52 11.09 -10.76 -17.33
C THR A 52 12.29 -11.70 -17.19
N LEU A 53 12.04 -12.93 -16.74
CA LEU A 53 13.06 -13.97 -16.49
C LEU A 53 13.92 -14.31 -17.71
N THR A 54 13.39 -14.12 -18.91
CA THR A 54 14.02 -14.52 -20.18
C THR A 54 14.55 -13.34 -21.00
N ALA A 55 14.49 -12.11 -20.46
CA ALA A 55 14.92 -10.92 -21.19
C ALA A 55 16.44 -10.86 -21.34
N GLU A 56 16.91 -10.39 -22.48
CA GLU A 56 18.34 -10.12 -22.67
C GLU A 56 18.75 -8.89 -21.86
N ARG A 57 19.81 -9.02 -21.06
CA ARG A 57 20.37 -7.91 -20.27
C ARG A 57 21.07 -6.92 -21.20
N VAL A 58 20.82 -5.63 -21.00
CA VAL A 58 21.47 -4.58 -21.80
C VAL A 58 22.44 -3.77 -20.96
N SER A 59 23.51 -3.30 -21.58
CA SER A 59 24.49 -2.43 -20.91
C SER A 59 23.89 -1.06 -20.58
N ALA A 60 24.47 -0.35 -19.61
CA ALA A 60 24.08 1.02 -19.28
C ALA A 60 24.08 1.94 -20.51
N ASP A 61 25.11 1.86 -21.36
CA ASP A 61 25.19 2.68 -22.58
C ASP A 61 24.08 2.31 -23.59
N ALA A 62 23.67 1.03 -23.65
CA ALA A 62 22.55 0.60 -24.48
C ALA A 62 21.19 1.06 -23.92
N GLN A 63 21.01 1.04 -22.59
CA GLN A 63 19.84 1.65 -21.94
C GLN A 63 19.76 3.14 -22.26
N GLN A 64 20.86 3.88 -22.07
CA GLN A 64 20.97 5.30 -22.36
C GLN A 64 20.64 5.64 -23.81
N THR A 65 21.18 4.88 -24.76
CA THR A 65 20.89 5.05 -26.20
C THR A 65 19.40 4.92 -26.51
N ARG A 66 18.68 4.05 -25.79
CA ARG A 66 17.23 3.85 -25.96
C ARG A 66 16.43 4.93 -25.22
N LEU A 67 16.79 5.25 -23.98
CA LEU A 67 16.02 6.11 -23.07
C LEU A 67 16.11 7.59 -23.45
N ILE A 68 17.32 8.13 -23.60
CA ILE A 68 17.58 9.58 -23.66
C ILE A 68 16.77 10.28 -24.76
N PRO A 69 16.70 9.78 -26.01
CA PRO A 69 15.92 10.44 -27.06
C PRO A 69 14.42 10.53 -26.72
N VAL A 70 13.88 9.50 -26.04
CA VAL A 70 12.47 9.43 -25.66
C VAL A 70 12.18 10.34 -24.48
N VAL A 71 13.01 10.30 -23.44
CA VAL A 71 12.89 11.16 -22.25
C VAL A 71 12.89 12.62 -22.67
N LYS A 72 13.90 13.04 -23.45
CA LYS A 72 14.01 14.40 -23.96
C LYS A 72 12.81 14.81 -24.84
N GLY A 73 12.40 13.94 -25.76
CA GLY A 73 11.31 14.24 -26.68
C GLY A 73 9.93 14.34 -26.00
N LEU A 74 9.71 13.70 -24.86
CA LEU A 74 8.51 13.82 -24.05
C LEU A 74 8.58 15.00 -23.08
N SER A 75 9.73 15.22 -22.43
CA SER A 75 9.93 16.33 -21.50
C SER A 75 9.82 17.69 -22.20
N GLU A 76 10.36 17.83 -23.42
CA GLU A 76 10.21 19.03 -24.27
C GLU A 76 8.74 19.31 -24.65
N LYS A 77 7.86 18.31 -24.56
CA LYS A 77 6.41 18.46 -24.77
C LYS A 77 5.65 18.78 -23.48
N GLY A 78 6.34 18.94 -22.36
CA GLY A 78 5.74 19.18 -21.04
C GLY A 78 5.12 17.94 -20.40
N ILE A 79 5.46 16.74 -20.85
CA ILE A 79 4.99 15.48 -20.24
C ILE A 79 5.95 15.09 -19.13
N LEU A 80 5.42 14.77 -17.94
CA LEU A 80 6.24 14.25 -16.84
C LEU A 80 6.68 12.83 -17.17
N VAL A 81 8.00 12.62 -17.21
CA VAL A 81 8.60 11.34 -17.58
C VAL A 81 9.20 10.66 -16.36
N SER A 82 8.81 9.40 -16.15
CA SER A 82 9.53 8.46 -15.30
C SER A 82 10.49 7.63 -16.15
N CYS A 83 11.73 7.45 -15.68
CA CYS A 83 12.74 6.61 -16.33
C CYS A 83 12.99 5.37 -15.45
N GLU A 84 12.66 4.19 -15.95
CA GLU A 84 12.85 2.91 -15.26
C GLU A 84 14.29 2.40 -15.49
N THR A 85 15.05 2.28 -14.41
CA THR A 85 16.41 1.71 -14.45
C THR A 85 16.85 1.25 -13.07
N TYR A 86 17.82 0.35 -13.02
CA TYR A 86 18.57 -0.03 -11.81
C TYR A 86 20.02 0.46 -11.84
N ASP A 87 20.44 1.16 -12.90
CA ASP A 87 21.82 1.60 -13.12
C ASP A 87 21.97 3.09 -12.79
N LEU A 88 22.87 3.41 -11.85
CA LEU A 88 23.09 4.78 -11.37
C LEU A 88 23.48 5.73 -12.52
N LYS A 89 24.43 5.34 -13.37
CA LYS A 89 24.90 6.19 -14.48
C LYS A 89 23.74 6.53 -15.41
N THR A 90 22.90 5.55 -15.73
CA THR A 90 21.71 5.72 -16.55
C THR A 90 20.68 6.63 -15.88
N ALA A 91 20.44 6.45 -14.58
CA ALA A 91 19.53 7.30 -13.81
C ALA A 91 19.96 8.78 -13.83
N LEU A 92 21.24 9.06 -13.58
CA LEU A 92 21.78 10.43 -13.60
C LEU A 92 21.64 11.07 -14.98
N VAL A 93 21.96 10.33 -16.05
CA VAL A 93 21.81 10.84 -17.42
C VAL A 93 20.35 11.01 -17.81
N CYS A 94 19.43 10.19 -17.28
CA CYS A 94 17.99 10.38 -17.43
C CYS A 94 17.51 11.68 -16.77
N LEU A 95 18.00 12.00 -15.55
CA LEU A 95 17.70 13.27 -14.88
C LEU A 95 18.17 14.46 -15.73
N ASP A 96 19.42 14.43 -16.22
CA ASP A 96 19.97 15.47 -17.10
C ASP A 96 19.17 15.64 -18.41
N ALA A 97 18.55 14.56 -18.90
CA ALA A 97 17.69 14.58 -20.09
C ALA A 97 16.27 15.10 -19.82
N GLY A 98 15.92 15.38 -18.56
CA GLY A 98 14.62 15.91 -18.15
C GLY A 98 13.64 14.87 -17.62
N ALA A 99 14.10 13.72 -17.13
CA ALA A 99 13.25 12.82 -16.36
C ALA A 99 12.81 13.51 -15.06
N ALA A 100 11.50 13.52 -14.81
CA ALA A 100 10.90 14.08 -13.61
C ALA A 100 10.84 13.06 -12.46
N VAL A 101 10.94 11.76 -12.79
CA VAL A 101 10.96 10.67 -11.83
C VAL A 101 11.98 9.62 -12.27
N ILE A 102 12.72 9.05 -11.32
CA ILE A 102 13.47 7.82 -11.53
C ILE A 102 12.71 6.67 -10.89
N ASN A 103 12.26 5.71 -11.72
CA ASN A 103 11.69 4.46 -11.23
C ASN A 103 12.83 3.47 -10.98
N LEU A 104 13.32 3.47 -9.74
CA LEU A 104 14.51 2.71 -9.35
C LEU A 104 14.14 1.25 -9.11
N THR A 105 14.39 0.40 -10.10
CA THR A 105 14.05 -1.03 -10.05
C THR A 105 15.21 -1.89 -9.53
N GLY A 106 16.01 -1.35 -8.62
CA GLY A 106 17.06 -2.09 -7.93
C GLY A 106 17.59 -1.40 -6.67
N ASP A 107 18.30 -2.16 -5.85
CA ASP A 107 18.99 -1.71 -4.65
C ASP A 107 20.40 -1.22 -5.02
N LEU A 108 20.55 0.10 -5.14
CA LEU A 108 21.84 0.77 -5.35
C LEU A 108 22.65 0.77 -4.05
N LYS A 109 23.14 -0.40 -3.63
CA LYS A 109 23.98 -0.56 -2.43
C LYS A 109 25.08 0.49 -2.35
N GLU A 110 25.69 0.79 -3.49
CA GLU A 110 26.63 1.90 -3.68
C GLU A 110 25.98 2.94 -4.62
N GLY A 111 26.01 4.22 -4.22
CA GLY A 111 25.51 5.33 -5.05
C GLY A 111 24.03 5.70 -4.87
N GLN A 112 23.25 4.99 -4.05
CA GLN A 112 21.87 5.41 -3.73
C GLN A 112 21.78 6.86 -3.22
N MET A 113 22.64 7.23 -2.26
CA MET A 113 22.66 8.59 -1.71
C MET A 113 23.05 9.63 -2.77
N GLU A 114 23.86 9.25 -3.76
CA GLU A 114 24.20 10.11 -4.89
C GLU A 114 22.97 10.33 -5.79
N LEU A 115 22.25 9.25 -6.14
CA LEU A 115 21.01 9.34 -6.88
C LEU A 115 19.97 10.22 -6.18
N TYR A 116 19.72 10.01 -4.88
CA TYR A 116 18.70 10.77 -4.15
C TYR A 116 19.04 12.25 -4.07
N LYS A 117 20.33 12.61 -3.89
CA LYS A 117 20.77 14.00 -3.95
C LYS A 117 20.63 14.60 -5.35
N ALA A 118 20.97 13.84 -6.39
CA ALA A 118 20.81 14.28 -7.76
C ALA A 118 19.33 14.52 -8.11
N ALA A 119 18.43 13.62 -7.68
CA ALA A 119 16.99 13.80 -7.85
C ALA A 119 16.49 15.05 -7.11
N ALA A 120 16.90 15.25 -5.85
CA ALA A 120 16.55 16.46 -5.09
C ALA A 120 17.05 17.75 -5.74
N MET A 121 18.27 17.75 -6.31
CA MET A 121 18.81 18.92 -7.03
C MET A 121 18.09 19.23 -8.35
N ASN A 122 17.44 18.23 -8.95
CA ASN A 122 16.69 18.37 -10.20
C ASN A 122 15.18 18.52 -9.98
N ASP A 123 14.73 18.73 -8.74
CA ASP A 123 13.30 18.74 -8.36
C ASP A 123 12.54 17.49 -8.87
N ALA A 124 13.24 16.35 -8.93
CA ALA A 124 12.74 15.09 -9.44
C ALA A 124 12.38 14.13 -8.29
N GLY A 125 11.45 13.22 -8.57
CA GLY A 125 11.04 12.17 -7.64
C GLY A 125 11.78 10.85 -7.84
N VAL A 126 11.70 9.96 -6.84
CA VAL A 126 12.20 8.58 -6.96
C VAL A 126 11.14 7.57 -6.52
N ILE A 127 10.87 6.56 -7.35
CA ILE A 127 10.09 5.39 -6.94
C ILE A 127 11.09 4.34 -6.47
N VAL A 128 11.00 3.96 -5.19
CA VAL A 128 11.87 2.99 -4.56
C VAL A 128 11.15 1.65 -4.50
N ASN A 129 11.63 0.70 -5.30
CA ASN A 129 11.03 -0.62 -5.42
C ASN A 129 11.61 -1.59 -4.38
N PHE A 130 10.76 -2.39 -3.75
CA PHE A 130 11.22 -3.52 -2.95
C PHE A 130 11.81 -4.62 -3.85
N THR A 131 13.14 -4.72 -3.88
CA THR A 131 13.88 -5.72 -4.67
C THR A 131 14.80 -6.56 -3.78
N PRO A 132 14.31 -7.64 -3.14
CA PRO A 132 15.08 -8.42 -2.16
C PRO A 132 16.31 -9.15 -2.73
N GLY A 133 16.40 -9.30 -4.06
CA GLY A 133 17.58 -9.84 -4.76
C GLY A 133 18.63 -8.80 -5.17
N GLY A 134 18.42 -7.52 -4.84
CA GLY A 134 19.31 -6.42 -5.21
C GLY A 134 18.94 -5.74 -6.53
N ARG A 135 18.29 -6.42 -7.47
CA ARG A 135 17.68 -5.79 -8.66
C ARG A 135 16.37 -6.49 -9.00
N SER A 136 15.46 -5.82 -9.69
CA SER A 136 14.22 -6.39 -10.27
C SER A 136 14.49 -7.58 -11.19
N VAL A 137 15.70 -7.63 -11.74
CA VAL A 137 16.21 -8.63 -12.66
C VAL A 137 16.89 -9.82 -11.98
N ASP A 138 17.28 -9.63 -10.71
CA ASP A 138 17.89 -10.64 -9.86
C ASP A 138 16.77 -11.24 -9.02
N PHE A 139 16.04 -12.18 -9.62
CA PHE A 139 14.86 -12.80 -9.02
C PHE A 139 15.25 -13.60 -7.77
N GLY A 140 15.20 -12.92 -6.63
CA GLY A 140 15.32 -13.54 -5.32
C GLY A 140 13.99 -14.13 -4.87
N ALA A 141 14.04 -15.08 -3.94
CA ALA A 141 12.86 -15.41 -3.17
C ALA A 141 12.48 -14.18 -2.35
N LEU A 142 11.17 -13.93 -2.16
CA LEU A 142 10.76 -13.04 -1.08
C LEU A 142 11.39 -13.57 0.22
N PRO A 143 12.08 -12.75 1.01
CA PRO A 143 12.66 -13.20 2.26
C PRO A 143 11.51 -13.63 3.18
N SER A 144 11.41 -14.92 3.48
CA SER A 144 10.52 -15.41 4.53
C SER A 144 11.37 -15.73 5.75
N GLU A 145 11.61 -14.73 6.61
CA GLU A 145 12.04 -15.03 7.98
C GLU A 145 10.85 -15.54 8.81
N ASP A 146 9.62 -15.20 8.43
CA ASP A 146 8.37 -15.75 8.96
C ASP A 146 7.31 -15.92 7.85
N PRO A 147 6.87 -17.15 7.53
CA PRO A 147 5.75 -17.41 6.62
C PRO A 147 4.42 -16.79 7.06
N LEU A 148 4.32 -16.37 8.32
CA LEU A 148 3.13 -15.75 8.92
C LEU A 148 3.16 -14.21 8.86
N ASP A 149 4.31 -13.58 8.59
CA ASP A 149 4.42 -12.12 8.45
C ASP A 149 5.43 -11.68 7.35
N PRO A 150 5.04 -11.82 6.07
CA PRO A 150 5.82 -11.30 4.93
C PRO A 150 6.00 -9.77 4.96
N SER A 151 5.17 -9.05 5.73
CA SER A 151 5.19 -7.59 5.75
C SER A 151 6.41 -7.05 6.49
N SER A 152 6.87 -7.72 7.55
CA SER A 152 8.00 -7.29 8.38
C SER A 152 9.30 -6.98 7.62
N THR A 153 9.61 -7.74 6.56
CA THR A 153 10.83 -7.52 5.76
C THR A 153 10.68 -6.33 4.82
N VAL A 154 9.51 -6.21 4.17
CA VAL A 154 9.17 -5.07 3.30
C VAL A 154 9.20 -3.78 4.12
N MET A 155 8.63 -3.81 5.32
CA MET A 155 8.64 -2.69 6.27
C MET A 155 10.06 -2.26 6.64
N ARG A 156 10.91 -3.19 7.08
CA ARG A 156 12.31 -2.91 7.44
C ARG A 156 13.12 -2.34 6.27
N TYR A 157 12.88 -2.86 5.06
CA TYR A 157 13.49 -2.33 3.86
C TYR A 157 13.10 -0.86 3.68
N PHE A 158 11.81 -0.54 3.67
CA PHE A 158 11.36 0.83 3.45
C PHE A 158 11.68 1.80 4.59
N GLU A 159 11.75 1.35 5.85
CA GLU A 159 12.29 2.17 6.94
C GLU A 159 13.74 2.61 6.65
N THR A 160 14.55 1.69 6.11
CA THR A 160 15.94 2.02 5.72
C THR A 160 15.96 3.03 4.57
N GLN A 161 15.06 2.86 3.58
CA GLN A 161 14.94 3.76 2.44
C GLN A 161 14.46 5.16 2.85
N ALA A 162 13.43 5.24 3.70
CA ALA A 162 12.89 6.50 4.23
C ALA A 162 13.99 7.32 4.94
N ASN A 163 14.79 6.68 5.79
CA ASN A 163 15.93 7.32 6.45
C ASN A 163 16.97 7.87 5.44
N ALA A 164 17.19 7.18 4.32
CA ALA A 164 18.11 7.65 3.28
C ALA A 164 17.54 8.82 2.49
N ILE A 165 16.25 8.79 2.17
CA ILE A 165 15.49 9.86 1.50
C ILE A 165 15.53 11.15 2.35
N GLU A 166 15.24 11.05 3.64
CA GLU A 166 15.29 12.19 4.57
C GLU A 166 16.69 12.82 4.64
N LYS A 167 17.74 11.99 4.75
CA LYS A 167 19.14 12.47 4.76
C LYS A 167 19.53 13.15 3.46
N ALA A 168 19.00 12.70 2.32
CA ALA A 168 19.21 13.33 1.02
C ALA A 168 18.38 14.61 0.84
N ARG A 169 17.39 14.86 1.71
CA ARG A 169 16.37 15.92 1.57
C ARG A 169 15.59 15.80 0.26
N LEU A 170 15.33 14.56 -0.15
CA LEU A 170 14.48 14.29 -1.31
C LEU A 170 13.01 14.46 -0.89
N GLU A 171 12.31 15.40 -1.52
CA GLU A 171 10.90 15.69 -1.19
C GLU A 171 9.92 14.77 -1.94
N GLY A 172 10.31 14.28 -3.12
CA GLY A 172 9.49 13.41 -3.96
C GLY A 172 9.94 11.95 -3.89
N ALA A 173 9.22 11.11 -3.15
CA ALA A 173 9.45 9.68 -3.19
C ALA A 173 8.16 8.86 -3.10
N TRP A 174 8.17 7.67 -3.72
CA TRP A 174 7.12 6.66 -3.58
C TRP A 174 7.74 5.31 -3.22
N MET A 175 7.05 4.57 -2.36
CA MET A 175 7.42 3.21 -2.00
C MET A 175 6.61 2.22 -2.84
N ASP A 176 7.27 1.35 -3.60
CA ASP A 176 6.61 0.32 -4.40
C ASP A 176 6.92 -1.07 -3.83
N PRO A 177 5.94 -1.80 -3.27
CA PRO A 177 6.16 -3.12 -2.68
C PRO A 177 6.56 -4.20 -3.71
N GLY A 178 6.64 -3.86 -4.99
CA GLY A 178 7.26 -4.69 -6.01
C GLY A 178 6.31 -5.68 -6.67
N LEU A 179 5.01 -5.36 -6.75
CA LEU A 179 3.97 -6.27 -7.27
C LEU A 179 4.16 -6.63 -8.76
N GLY A 180 4.97 -5.87 -9.49
CA GLY A 180 5.33 -6.13 -10.89
C GLY A 180 6.48 -7.14 -11.07
N PHE A 181 7.15 -7.59 -10.00
CA PHE A 181 8.32 -8.47 -10.10
C PHE A 181 7.99 -9.95 -9.87
N TYR A 182 8.82 -10.83 -10.43
CA TYR A 182 8.66 -12.28 -10.31
C TYR A 182 9.59 -12.83 -9.23
N HIS A 183 9.06 -13.16 -8.06
CA HIS A 183 9.85 -13.81 -7.02
C HIS A 183 9.96 -15.31 -7.25
N THR A 184 11.12 -15.93 -6.97
CA THR A 184 11.35 -17.35 -7.27
C THR A 184 10.45 -18.30 -6.48
N ASN A 185 9.94 -17.86 -5.33
CA ASN A 185 8.93 -18.57 -4.53
C ASN A 185 7.47 -18.19 -4.87
N LEU A 186 7.24 -17.31 -5.85
CA LEU A 186 5.92 -16.90 -6.36
C LEU A 186 5.78 -17.12 -7.88
N LEU A 187 6.42 -18.18 -8.38
CA LEU A 187 6.31 -18.54 -9.80
C LEU A 187 4.91 -19.10 -10.15
N ASP A 188 4.25 -19.78 -9.19
CA ASP A 188 2.85 -20.16 -9.33
C ASP A 188 1.96 -18.91 -9.40
N GLY A 189 1.20 -18.77 -10.48
CA GLY A 189 0.46 -17.55 -10.73
C GLY A 189 -0.73 -17.34 -9.82
N LYS A 190 -1.35 -18.40 -9.29
CA LYS A 190 -2.44 -18.27 -8.30
C LYS A 190 -1.91 -17.79 -6.95
N ALA A 191 -0.81 -18.37 -6.49
CA ALA A 191 -0.12 -17.91 -5.27
C ALA A 191 0.34 -16.45 -5.41
N ARG A 192 0.88 -16.06 -6.58
CA ARG A 192 1.29 -14.69 -6.86
C ARG A 192 0.12 -13.72 -6.86
N VAL A 193 -1.00 -14.06 -7.50
CA VAL A 193 -2.21 -13.22 -7.49
C VAL A 193 -2.75 -13.06 -6.07
N LYS A 194 -2.76 -14.13 -5.27
CA LYS A 194 -3.16 -14.02 -3.85
C LYS A 194 -2.27 -13.02 -3.10
N TYR A 195 -0.94 -13.13 -3.22
CA TYR A 195 0.01 -12.21 -2.61
C TYR A 195 -0.22 -10.75 -3.05
N GLN A 196 -0.48 -10.53 -4.34
CA GLN A 196 -0.76 -9.21 -4.89
C GLN A 196 -2.06 -8.63 -4.33
N ILE A 197 -3.13 -9.42 -4.21
CA ILE A 197 -4.39 -9.00 -3.58
C ILE A 197 -4.15 -8.61 -2.12
N ASP A 198 -3.52 -9.48 -1.34
CA ASP A 198 -3.25 -9.24 0.09
C ASP A 198 -2.44 -7.95 0.28
N THR A 199 -1.45 -7.70 -0.57
CA THR A 199 -0.62 -6.48 -0.51
C THR A 199 -1.41 -5.22 -0.85
N LEU A 200 -2.29 -5.27 -1.85
CA LEU A 200 -3.11 -4.12 -2.24
C LEU A 200 -4.15 -3.77 -1.17
N LEU A 201 -4.78 -4.78 -0.56
CA LEU A 201 -5.76 -4.56 0.51
C LEU A 201 -5.14 -4.01 1.80
N THR A 202 -3.83 -4.16 1.98
CA THR A 202 -3.08 -3.68 3.15
C THR A 202 -2.19 -2.47 2.86
N ALA A 203 -2.32 -1.87 1.67
CA ALA A 203 -1.49 -0.73 1.25
C ALA A 203 -1.66 0.52 2.13
N SER A 204 -2.83 0.72 2.76
CA SER A 204 -3.06 1.81 3.72
C SER A 204 -2.18 1.68 4.96
N ALA A 205 -2.00 0.47 5.49
CA ALA A 205 -1.09 0.21 6.60
C ALA A 205 0.36 0.51 6.19
N LEU A 206 0.76 0.08 4.99
CA LEU A 206 2.08 0.36 4.43
C LEU A 206 2.35 1.87 4.37
N ARG A 207 1.41 2.63 3.79
CA ARG A 207 1.48 4.09 3.68
C ARG A 207 1.56 4.78 5.04
N THR A 208 0.70 4.39 5.97
CA THR A 208 0.62 5.01 7.31
C THR A 208 1.88 4.78 8.13
N ILE A 209 2.43 3.56 8.08
CA ILE A 209 3.60 3.22 8.90
C ILE A 209 4.88 3.80 8.31
N ILE A 210 5.07 3.74 6.98
CA ILE A 210 6.27 4.28 6.34
C ILE A 210 6.24 5.81 6.25
N GLY A 211 5.03 6.40 6.17
CA GLY A 211 4.85 7.85 6.06
C GLY A 211 5.17 8.42 4.68
N TRP A 212 5.34 7.57 3.66
CA TRP A 212 5.59 7.97 2.27
C TRP A 212 4.47 7.47 1.34
N PRO A 213 4.18 8.21 0.24
CA PRO A 213 3.24 7.77 -0.78
C PRO A 213 3.57 6.37 -1.34
N VAL A 214 2.53 5.61 -1.72
CA VAL A 214 2.71 4.25 -2.26
C VAL A 214 2.47 4.24 -3.77
N CYS A 215 3.39 3.59 -4.49
CA CYS A 215 3.24 3.27 -5.91
C CYS A 215 2.95 1.77 -6.05
N VAL A 216 2.10 1.39 -6.99
CA VAL A 216 1.90 -0.03 -7.34
C VAL A 216 1.84 -0.22 -8.85
N ALA A 217 2.60 -1.19 -9.35
CA ALA A 217 2.37 -1.78 -10.66
C ALA A 217 1.13 -2.69 -10.62
N LEU A 218 0.10 -2.33 -11.38
CA LEU A 218 -1.14 -3.10 -11.42
C LEU A 218 -0.90 -4.47 -12.06
N PRO A 219 -1.22 -5.57 -11.38
CA PRO A 219 -0.90 -6.91 -11.86
C PRO A 219 -1.63 -7.34 -13.14
N HIS A 220 -0.96 -8.26 -13.85
CA HIS A 220 -1.54 -9.09 -14.90
C HIS A 220 -1.83 -10.48 -14.33
N ALA A 221 -3.11 -10.84 -14.17
CA ALA A 221 -3.53 -12.11 -13.55
C ALA A 221 -3.98 -13.14 -14.60
N PHE A 222 -3.03 -13.65 -15.41
CA PHE A 222 -3.34 -14.57 -16.51
C PHE A 222 -4.13 -15.81 -16.09
N ASP A 223 -3.80 -16.43 -14.95
CA ASP A 223 -4.48 -17.65 -14.47
C ASP A 223 -5.97 -17.45 -14.10
N TYR A 224 -6.45 -16.20 -14.03
CA TYR A 224 -7.84 -15.87 -13.72
C TYR A 224 -8.55 -15.14 -14.86
N PHE A 225 -7.84 -14.31 -15.62
CA PHE A 225 -8.40 -13.49 -16.68
C PHE A 225 -8.13 -14.04 -18.09
N GLU A 226 -7.24 -15.03 -18.22
CA GLU A 226 -6.94 -15.73 -19.47
C GLU A 226 -6.68 -14.76 -20.65
N ASN A 227 -7.50 -14.81 -21.69
CA ASN A 227 -7.38 -13.95 -22.87
C ASN A 227 -7.67 -12.46 -22.57
N GLU A 228 -8.42 -12.19 -21.50
CA GLU A 228 -8.73 -10.84 -21.01
C GLU A 228 -7.72 -10.37 -19.95
N VAL A 229 -6.54 -10.99 -19.85
CA VAL A 229 -5.47 -10.66 -18.88
C VAL A 229 -5.18 -9.16 -18.73
N ARG A 230 -5.37 -8.37 -19.79
CA ARG A 230 -5.19 -6.91 -19.76
C ARG A 230 -6.24 -6.20 -18.91
N THR A 231 -7.47 -6.70 -18.84
CA THR A 231 -8.53 -6.12 -18.00
C THR A 231 -8.27 -6.33 -16.51
N ALA A 232 -7.37 -7.25 -16.15
CA ALA A 232 -6.99 -7.49 -14.77
C ALA A 232 -6.47 -6.22 -14.08
N GLU A 233 -5.74 -5.35 -14.78
CA GLU A 233 -5.23 -4.10 -14.19
C GLU A 233 -6.37 -3.22 -13.66
N ALA A 234 -7.50 -3.14 -14.37
CA ALA A 234 -8.67 -2.38 -13.91
C ALA A 234 -9.30 -3.01 -12.65
N PHE A 235 -9.35 -4.34 -12.57
CA PHE A 235 -9.80 -5.05 -11.37
C PHE A 235 -8.88 -4.78 -10.17
N PHE A 236 -7.57 -4.86 -10.35
CA PHE A 236 -6.62 -4.54 -9.29
C PHE A 236 -6.64 -3.05 -8.91
N GLY A 237 -6.98 -2.16 -9.85
CA GLY A 237 -7.24 -0.76 -9.55
C GLY A 237 -8.39 -0.55 -8.56
N VAL A 238 -9.44 -1.39 -8.63
CA VAL A 238 -10.51 -1.41 -7.62
C VAL A 238 -9.94 -1.83 -6.26
N LEU A 239 -9.22 -2.95 -6.19
CA LEU A 239 -8.67 -3.46 -4.94
C LEU A 239 -7.69 -2.48 -4.28
N ALA A 240 -6.80 -1.89 -5.07
CA ALA A 240 -5.88 -0.84 -4.63
C ALA A 240 -6.60 0.39 -4.08
N SER A 241 -7.74 0.75 -4.66
CA SER A 241 -8.57 1.86 -4.17
C SER A 241 -9.32 1.51 -2.89
N ILE A 242 -9.85 0.27 -2.78
CA ILE A 242 -10.55 -0.22 -1.59
C ILE A 242 -9.59 -0.38 -0.41
N GLY A 243 -8.42 -0.97 -0.62
CA GLY A 243 -7.39 -1.12 0.42
C GLY A 243 -6.89 0.22 0.96
N GLY A 244 -7.07 1.29 0.18
CA GLY A 244 -6.63 2.64 0.52
C GLY A 244 -5.11 2.79 0.48
N GLY A 245 -4.65 4.04 0.49
CA GLY A 245 -3.23 4.36 0.62
C GLY A 245 -2.35 4.06 -0.61
N VAL A 246 -2.92 3.77 -1.77
CA VAL A 246 -2.19 3.83 -3.05
C VAL A 246 -2.33 5.23 -3.62
N ASP A 247 -1.19 5.90 -3.87
CA ASP A 247 -1.14 7.26 -4.41
C ASP A 247 -0.80 7.27 -5.91
N LEU A 248 -0.03 6.27 -6.38
CA LEU A 248 0.45 6.15 -7.77
C LEU A 248 0.15 4.78 -8.37
N TYR A 249 -0.61 4.75 -9.47
CA TYR A 249 -1.06 3.54 -10.16
C TYR A 249 -0.30 3.40 -11.48
N ARG A 250 0.64 2.45 -11.54
CA ARG A 250 1.38 2.13 -12.77
C ARG A 250 0.62 1.10 -13.60
N THR A 251 0.30 1.43 -14.85
CA THR A 251 -0.63 0.66 -15.69
C THR A 251 -0.32 0.78 -17.18
N HIS A 252 -0.63 -0.28 -17.92
CA HIS A 252 -0.64 -0.27 -19.38
C HIS A 252 -2.00 0.16 -19.96
N GLU A 253 -3.07 0.03 -19.17
CA GLU A 253 -4.47 0.28 -19.51
C GLU A 253 -5.03 1.59 -18.92
N VAL A 254 -4.32 2.70 -19.13
CA VAL A 254 -4.63 4.05 -18.60
C VAL A 254 -6.13 4.39 -18.65
N THR A 255 -6.79 4.24 -19.80
CA THR A 255 -8.19 4.62 -19.95
C THR A 255 -9.14 3.77 -19.11
N LYS A 256 -8.85 2.47 -18.96
CA LYS A 256 -9.69 1.55 -18.17
C LYS A 256 -9.51 1.82 -16.68
N VAL A 257 -8.26 1.93 -16.23
CA VAL A 257 -7.94 2.23 -14.83
C VAL A 257 -8.51 3.59 -14.44
N ARG A 258 -8.31 4.63 -15.27
CA ARG A 258 -8.91 5.95 -15.03
C ARG A 258 -10.44 5.87 -14.90
N GLY A 259 -11.10 5.13 -15.80
CA GLY A 259 -12.56 4.95 -15.72
C GLY A 259 -13.02 4.32 -14.41
N VAL A 260 -12.29 3.32 -13.92
CA VAL A 260 -12.54 2.69 -12.62
C VAL A 260 -12.32 3.68 -11.47
N LEU A 261 -11.17 4.35 -11.43
CA LEU A 261 -10.83 5.29 -10.36
C LEU A 261 -11.83 6.44 -10.29
N SER A 262 -12.17 7.06 -11.42
CA SER A 262 -13.17 8.12 -11.48
C SER A 262 -14.58 7.65 -11.06
N ALA A 263 -14.95 6.41 -11.37
CA ALA A 263 -16.23 5.86 -10.92
C ALA A 263 -16.26 5.68 -9.39
N LEU A 264 -15.16 5.18 -8.80
CA LEU A 264 -15.03 5.02 -7.35
C LEU A 264 -15.02 6.38 -6.62
N GLU A 265 -14.30 7.38 -7.15
CA GLU A 265 -14.30 8.75 -6.63
C GLU A 265 -15.71 9.37 -6.66
N SER A 266 -16.49 9.14 -7.74
CA SER A 266 -17.84 9.69 -7.89
C SER A 266 -18.85 9.19 -6.84
N HIS A 267 -18.58 8.04 -6.23
CA HIS A 267 -19.39 7.50 -5.15
C HIS A 267 -19.14 8.22 -3.80
N GLY A 268 -18.19 9.16 -3.76
CA GLY A 268 -17.87 9.92 -2.56
C GLY A 268 -17.06 9.10 -1.59
N GLY A 269 -15.94 8.52 -2.05
CA GLY A 269 -14.87 8.06 -1.16
C GLY A 269 -14.39 9.21 -0.30
N ARG A 270 -15.12 9.50 0.78
CA ARG A 270 -14.70 10.39 1.85
C ARG A 270 -13.57 9.64 2.53
N VAL A 271 -12.36 9.95 2.11
CA VAL A 271 -11.22 9.77 2.99
C VAL A 271 -11.50 10.71 4.16
N LEU A 272 -11.71 10.15 5.36
CA LEU A 272 -11.77 10.96 6.57
C LEU A 272 -10.48 11.80 6.64
N SER A 273 -10.48 12.91 7.37
CA SER A 273 -9.33 13.82 7.44
C SER A 273 -8.01 13.16 7.89
N ASP A 274 -8.04 11.91 8.34
CA ASP A 274 -6.92 11.08 8.78
C ASP A 274 -6.41 10.06 7.74
N GLY A 275 -7.04 9.92 6.57
CA GLY A 275 -6.61 8.95 5.55
C GLY A 275 -7.44 7.65 5.47
N THR A 276 -8.46 7.48 6.32
CA THR A 276 -9.30 6.28 6.33
C THR A 276 -10.35 6.29 5.21
N PRO A 277 -10.45 5.25 4.35
CA PRO A 277 -11.51 5.18 3.35
C PRO A 277 -12.87 4.93 4.00
N CYS A 278 -13.80 5.89 3.97
CA CYS A 278 -15.22 5.61 4.21
C CYS A 278 -15.87 5.11 2.91
N LEU A 279 -16.08 3.80 2.82
CA LEU A 279 -17.15 3.26 1.97
C LEU A 279 -18.44 3.20 2.80
N SER A 280 -18.99 4.35 3.17
CA SER A 280 -20.33 4.40 3.74
C SER A 280 -21.35 4.55 2.60
N TRP A 281 -22.10 3.49 2.33
CA TRP A 281 -23.35 3.58 1.58
C TRP A 281 -24.35 4.42 2.38
N GLU A 282 -24.41 5.72 2.14
CA GLU A 282 -25.52 6.55 2.64
C GLU A 282 -26.69 6.44 1.66
N ALA A 283 -27.69 5.64 2.03
CA ALA A 283 -29.04 5.88 1.56
C ALA A 283 -29.45 7.27 2.06
N ALA A 284 -29.80 8.16 1.13
CA ALA A 284 -30.33 9.46 1.45
C ALA A 284 -31.52 9.34 2.42
N SER A 285 -31.42 9.97 3.58
CA SER A 285 -32.59 10.39 4.35
C SER A 285 -32.33 11.73 5.01
N ASP A 286 -33.17 12.68 4.65
CA ASP A 286 -33.34 14.00 5.25
C ASP A 286 -33.52 13.98 6.77
N GLU A 287 -33.33 15.18 7.34
CA GLU A 287 -33.76 15.68 8.66
C GLU A 287 -32.74 15.62 9.82
N GLY A 288 -32.39 16.81 10.31
CA GLY A 288 -31.36 17.02 11.33
C GLY A 288 -31.85 17.15 12.78
N ARG A 289 -30.88 17.38 13.68
CA ARG A 289 -30.98 18.19 14.91
C ARG A 289 -29.64 18.18 15.65
N GLU A 290 -29.19 19.36 16.06
CA GLU A 290 -28.10 19.57 17.02
C GLU A 290 -28.44 18.98 18.40
N SER A 291 -27.43 18.53 19.16
CA SER A 291 -27.23 19.00 20.54
C SER A 291 -25.85 18.64 21.10
N SER A 292 -25.26 19.64 21.76
CA SER A 292 -24.01 19.71 22.51
C SER A 292 -23.90 18.77 23.72
N LEU A 293 -22.67 18.34 24.06
CA LEU A 293 -22.17 18.23 25.45
C LEU A 293 -20.64 18.03 25.45
N GLY A 294 -19.92 18.93 26.10
CA GLY A 294 -18.46 18.89 26.20
C GLY A 294 -17.95 18.15 27.44
N CYS A 295 -16.79 17.51 27.29
CA CYS A 295 -15.87 17.17 28.37
C CYS A 295 -14.43 17.27 27.82
N ARG A 296 -13.58 18.07 28.48
CA ARG A 296 -12.12 18.10 28.29
C ARG A 296 -11.48 17.23 29.37
N ALA A 297 -10.64 16.28 28.97
CA ALA A 297 -9.52 15.76 29.76
C ALA A 297 -8.46 15.16 28.80
N ASP A 298 -7.23 15.62 28.93
CA ASP A 298 -6.10 15.36 28.02
C ASP A 298 -5.61 13.90 28.07
N THR A 299 -6.13 13.05 27.19
CA THR A 299 -5.56 11.75 26.74
C THR A 299 -6.26 11.40 25.42
N PRO A 300 -5.59 10.87 24.36
CA PRO A 300 -6.31 10.54 23.14
C PRO A 300 -7.15 9.29 23.40
N ILE A 301 -8.43 9.51 23.68
CA ILE A 301 -9.46 8.48 23.62
C ILE A 301 -9.83 8.37 22.14
N LEU A 302 -9.42 7.29 21.48
CA LEU A 302 -9.89 6.96 20.13
C LEU A 302 -11.29 6.35 20.26
N THR A 303 -12.31 7.20 20.22
CA THR A 303 -13.70 6.77 20.10
C THR A 303 -14.08 6.73 18.63
N ASP A 304 -13.78 5.63 17.95
CA ASP A 304 -14.22 5.45 16.56
C ASP A 304 -15.45 4.56 16.49
N ASN A 305 -16.51 5.13 15.89
CA ASN A 305 -17.67 4.51 15.22
C ASN A 305 -19.02 5.10 15.68
N GLU A 306 -19.47 6.17 15.00
CA GLU A 306 -20.81 6.77 15.14
C GLU A 306 -21.94 5.73 14.96
N CYS A 307 -21.72 4.71 14.11
CA CYS A 307 -22.70 3.65 13.82
C CYS A 307 -22.99 2.77 15.06
N ILE A 308 -21.97 2.51 15.89
CA ILE A 308 -22.10 1.73 17.12
C ILE A 308 -22.84 2.55 18.19
N GLN A 309 -22.54 3.86 18.29
CA GLN A 309 -23.18 4.77 19.24
C GLN A 309 -24.70 4.92 18.98
N GLN A 310 -25.13 4.93 17.72
CA GLN A 310 -26.55 5.00 17.36
C GLN A 310 -27.35 3.74 17.74
N MET A 311 -26.70 2.58 17.89
CA MET A 311 -27.35 1.31 18.28
C MET A 311 -27.38 1.06 19.80
N GLY A 312 -26.92 2.01 20.63
CA GLY A 312 -26.79 1.83 22.08
C GLY A 312 -25.72 0.79 22.47
N LYS A 313 -24.80 0.48 21.56
CA LYS A 313 -23.62 -0.35 21.77
C LYS A 313 -22.41 0.60 21.86
N SER A 314 -21.34 0.23 22.55
CA SER A 314 -20.14 1.10 22.62
C SER A 314 -18.88 0.26 22.74
N SER A 315 -17.82 0.68 22.07
CA SER A 315 -16.50 0.06 22.18
C SER A 315 -15.45 1.13 22.44
N VAL A 316 -14.60 0.94 23.46
CA VAL A 316 -13.58 1.92 23.85
C VAL A 316 -12.23 1.22 23.92
N TRP A 317 -11.22 1.79 23.25
CA TRP A 317 -9.83 1.40 23.43
C TRP A 317 -9.23 2.25 24.54
N GLU A 318 -8.62 1.60 25.53
CA GLU A 318 -7.81 2.25 26.55
C GLU A 318 -6.37 1.73 26.47
N VAL A 319 -5.42 2.65 26.36
CA VAL A 319 -3.99 2.33 26.42
C VAL A 319 -3.49 2.70 27.81
N SER A 320 -3.23 1.71 28.65
CA SER A 320 -2.85 1.92 30.05
C SER A 320 -1.43 1.40 30.32
N TYR A 321 -0.68 2.13 31.14
CA TYR A 321 0.63 1.68 31.62
C TYR A 321 0.45 0.88 32.91
N CYS A 322 0.63 -0.43 32.85
CA CYS A 322 0.42 -1.32 34.00
C CYS A 322 1.74 -1.93 34.49
N ARG A 323 1.82 -2.16 35.80
CA ARG A 323 2.97 -2.78 36.48
C ARG A 323 2.69 -4.27 36.69
N LEU A 324 2.75 -5.06 35.62
CA LEU A 324 2.52 -6.51 35.66
C LEU A 324 3.73 -7.21 36.31
N ALA A 325 3.46 -7.99 37.38
CA ALA A 325 4.34 -9.01 37.97
C ALA A 325 5.85 -8.69 37.98
N GLY A 326 6.23 -7.52 38.51
CA GLY A 326 7.64 -7.15 38.71
C GLY A 326 8.37 -6.58 37.48
N ARG A 327 7.71 -6.44 36.33
CA ARG A 327 8.26 -5.76 35.14
C ARG A 327 7.79 -4.30 35.10
N LYS A 328 8.73 -3.34 35.23
CA LYS A 328 8.45 -1.91 35.00
C LYS A 328 8.46 -1.63 33.49
N GLY A 329 7.47 -0.87 32.99
CA GLY A 329 7.46 -0.36 31.61
C GLY A 329 6.64 -1.17 30.59
N VAL A 330 5.77 -2.07 31.05
CA VAL A 330 4.87 -2.83 30.16
C VAL A 330 3.70 -1.95 29.73
N ARG A 331 3.50 -1.79 28.42
CA ARG A 331 2.27 -1.21 27.86
C ARG A 331 1.23 -2.31 27.71
N VAL A 332 0.02 -2.04 28.16
CA VAL A 332 -1.13 -2.93 27.98
C VAL A 332 -2.11 -2.23 27.07
N LEU A 333 -2.43 -2.87 25.94
CA LEU A 333 -3.53 -2.46 25.09
C LEU A 333 -4.79 -3.14 25.62
N ARG A 334 -5.80 -2.35 26.01
CA ARG A 334 -7.07 -2.87 26.54
C ARG A 334 -8.23 -2.42 25.63
N ARG A 335 -9.02 -3.37 25.14
CA ARG A 335 -10.31 -3.09 24.49
C ARG A 335 -11.43 -3.43 25.44
N GLU A 336 -12.38 -2.52 25.65
CA GLU A 336 -13.69 -2.85 26.23
C GLU A 336 -14.75 -2.81 25.13
N ILE A 337 -15.43 -3.93 24.91
CA ILE A 337 -16.62 -4.01 24.04
C ILE A 337 -17.83 -4.12 24.94
N ARG A 338 -18.77 -3.17 24.86
CA ARG A 338 -20.04 -3.19 25.62
C ARG A 338 -21.21 -3.51 24.71
N SER A 339 -22.01 -4.49 25.11
CA SER A 339 -23.28 -4.86 24.47
C SER A 339 -24.40 -4.93 25.51
N THR A 340 -25.57 -4.38 25.14
CA THR A 340 -26.84 -4.54 25.87
C THR A 340 -27.57 -5.84 25.52
N CYS A 341 -27.10 -6.56 24.50
CA CYS A 341 -27.66 -7.83 24.02
C CYS A 341 -26.75 -9.01 24.36
N HIS A 342 -27.24 -9.97 25.15
CA HIS A 342 -26.50 -11.14 25.60
C HIS A 342 -26.08 -12.07 24.45
N SER A 343 -26.96 -12.31 23.48
CA SER A 343 -26.63 -13.18 22.33
C SER A 343 -25.51 -12.60 21.47
N ASP A 344 -25.50 -11.27 21.30
CA ASP A 344 -24.49 -10.56 20.52
C ASP A 344 -23.13 -10.65 21.23
N ALA A 345 -23.13 -10.45 22.55
CA ALA A 345 -21.93 -10.60 23.36
C ALA A 345 -21.34 -12.02 23.26
N MET A 346 -22.20 -13.05 23.29
CA MET A 346 -21.76 -14.45 23.18
C MET A 346 -21.21 -14.78 21.78
N ARG A 347 -21.76 -14.21 20.71
CA ARG A 347 -21.26 -14.36 19.34
C ARG A 347 -19.92 -13.66 19.13
N VAL A 348 -19.80 -12.42 19.63
CA VAL A 348 -18.54 -11.68 19.61
C VAL A 348 -17.47 -12.43 20.41
N MET A 349 -17.79 -12.96 21.60
CA MET A 349 -16.88 -13.81 22.39
C MET A 349 -16.47 -15.09 21.65
N ALA A 350 -17.41 -15.77 20.97
CA ALA A 350 -17.10 -16.96 20.19
C ALA A 350 -16.19 -16.66 19.00
N GLY A 351 -16.45 -15.57 18.28
CA GLY A 351 -15.61 -15.11 17.19
C GLY A 351 -14.21 -14.70 17.65
N ILE A 352 -14.11 -13.92 18.73
CA ILE A 352 -12.83 -13.55 19.34
C ILE A 352 -12.09 -14.80 19.81
N GLY A 353 -12.79 -15.77 20.40
CA GLY A 353 -12.23 -17.06 20.78
C GLY A 353 -11.69 -17.85 19.58
N GLU A 354 -12.37 -17.78 18.42
CA GLU A 354 -11.90 -18.40 17.18
C GLU A 354 -10.66 -17.69 16.62
N VAL A 355 -10.63 -16.35 16.63
CA VAL A 355 -9.46 -15.55 16.24
C VAL A 355 -8.29 -15.83 17.19
N ALA A 356 -8.52 -15.83 18.51
CA ALA A 356 -7.50 -16.15 19.51
C ALA A 356 -6.97 -17.58 19.39
N ASN A 357 -7.84 -18.55 19.06
CA ASN A 357 -7.44 -19.93 18.78
C ASN A 357 -6.66 -20.06 17.47
N ARG A 358 -7.04 -19.32 16.42
CA ARG A 358 -6.29 -19.25 15.14
C ARG A 358 -4.92 -18.57 15.31
N LEU A 359 -4.82 -17.63 16.25
CA LEU A 359 -3.58 -16.96 16.64
C LEU A 359 -2.70 -17.77 17.63
N ASN A 360 -3.12 -18.99 17.99
CA ASN A 360 -2.36 -20.06 18.65
C ASN A 360 -1.52 -19.66 19.90
N HIS A 361 -2.04 -19.91 21.11
CA HIS A 361 -1.32 -19.97 22.40
C HIS A 361 -0.25 -18.89 22.67
N HIS A 362 -0.50 -17.64 22.29
CA HIS A 362 0.42 -16.57 22.65
C HIS A 362 0.31 -16.27 24.16
N PRO A 363 1.39 -16.39 24.95
CA PRO A 363 1.34 -16.34 26.43
C PRO A 363 0.97 -14.97 27.02
N ASN A 364 0.72 -13.96 26.16
CA ASN A 364 0.50 -12.57 26.54
C ASN A 364 -0.92 -12.06 26.23
N ILE A 365 -1.82 -12.91 25.72
CA ILE A 365 -3.22 -12.55 25.45
C ILE A 365 -4.10 -13.14 26.54
N ALA A 366 -4.78 -12.28 27.29
CA ALA A 366 -5.78 -12.68 28.27
C ALA A 366 -7.15 -12.09 27.90
N ILE A 367 -8.17 -12.96 27.84
CA ILE A 367 -9.56 -12.57 27.66
C ILE A 367 -10.24 -12.74 29.02
N THR A 368 -10.76 -11.66 29.60
CA THR A 368 -11.47 -11.72 30.89
C THR A 368 -12.80 -10.97 30.86
N GLY A 369 -13.82 -11.53 31.54
CA GLY A 369 -15.03 -10.83 31.97
C GLY A 369 -16.36 -11.27 31.34
N THR A 370 -17.35 -11.56 32.21
CA THR A 370 -18.79 -11.39 31.97
C THR A 370 -19.40 -10.82 33.25
N SER A 371 -20.09 -9.69 33.18
CA SER A 371 -20.93 -9.16 34.27
C SER A 371 -22.40 -9.16 33.80
N CYS A 372 -23.35 -9.29 34.72
CA CYS A 372 -24.74 -9.60 34.39
C CYS A 372 -25.56 -8.44 33.78
N ASP A 373 -25.11 -7.19 33.89
CA ASP A 373 -25.91 -6.02 33.46
C ASP A 373 -25.31 -5.29 32.24
N GLU A 374 -24.02 -5.47 31.96
CA GLU A 374 -23.31 -5.06 30.74
C GLU A 374 -22.28 -6.14 30.37
N PHE A 375 -22.32 -6.63 29.13
CA PHE A 375 -21.29 -7.55 28.65
C PHE A 375 -20.07 -6.75 28.23
N CYS A 376 -19.03 -6.78 29.06
CA CYS A 376 -17.74 -6.16 28.81
C CYS A 376 -16.70 -7.22 28.45
N ILE A 377 -16.17 -7.16 27.23
CA ILE A 377 -15.06 -8.03 26.79
C ILE A 377 -13.77 -7.24 26.91
N SER A 378 -12.84 -7.70 27.76
CA SER A 378 -11.52 -7.11 27.92
C SER A 378 -10.46 -7.93 27.19
N ILE A 379 -9.83 -7.35 26.16
CA ILE A 379 -8.68 -7.96 25.47
C ILE A 379 -7.43 -7.23 25.92
N GLU A 380 -6.50 -7.95 26.54
CA GLU A 380 -5.22 -7.41 26.97
C GLU A 380 -4.09 -8.01 26.12
N SER A 381 -3.30 -7.14 25.48
CA SER A 381 -1.98 -7.51 24.95
C SER A 381 -0.89 -6.78 25.72
N SER A 382 0.16 -7.50 26.10
CA SER A 382 1.31 -6.94 26.81
C SER A 382 2.61 -7.17 26.04
N SER A 383 3.34 -6.08 25.78
CA SER A 383 4.67 -6.11 25.19
C SER A 383 5.71 -5.62 26.18
N ALA A 384 6.82 -6.37 26.31
CA ALA A 384 7.98 -5.97 27.10
C ALA A 384 8.98 -5.10 26.31
N ALA A 385 8.68 -4.78 25.04
CA ALA A 385 9.57 -3.99 24.20
C ALA A 385 9.61 -2.52 24.65
N VAL A 386 10.82 -2.01 24.84
CA VAL A 386 11.08 -0.61 25.15
C VAL A 386 10.86 0.21 23.87
N GLY A 387 9.65 0.73 23.64
CA GLY A 387 9.44 1.70 22.55
C GLY A 387 8.02 1.93 22.03
N GLY A 388 7.08 0.98 22.13
CA GLY A 388 5.77 1.14 21.49
C GLY A 388 4.89 -0.11 21.57
N LEU A 389 3.64 0.03 21.13
CA LEU A 389 2.82 -1.12 20.73
C LEU A 389 3.48 -1.75 19.50
N THR A 390 3.54 -3.07 19.44
CA THR A 390 4.13 -3.78 18.29
C THR A 390 3.15 -3.78 17.11
N ALA A 391 3.64 -4.00 15.89
CA ALA A 391 2.79 -4.18 14.72
C ALA A 391 1.75 -5.32 14.93
N PHE A 392 2.12 -6.34 15.69
CA PHE A 392 1.22 -7.41 16.11
C PHE A 392 0.09 -6.92 17.04
N ASP A 393 0.40 -6.06 18.01
CA ASP A 393 -0.61 -5.50 18.92
C ASP A 393 -1.65 -4.65 18.15
N LEU A 394 -1.21 -3.93 17.13
CA LEU A 394 -2.07 -3.11 16.27
C LEU A 394 -2.88 -3.95 15.27
N ALA A 395 -2.26 -4.98 14.67
CA ALA A 395 -2.96 -5.90 13.77
C ALA A 395 -4.02 -6.73 14.50
N LEU A 396 -3.74 -7.14 15.74
CA LEU A 396 -4.72 -7.78 16.62
C LEU A 396 -5.88 -6.84 16.95
N ALA A 397 -5.59 -5.57 17.22
CA ALA A 397 -6.61 -4.57 17.48
C ALA A 397 -7.56 -4.40 16.29
N GLN A 398 -7.01 -4.27 15.08
CA GLN A 398 -7.78 -4.16 13.85
C GLN A 398 -8.63 -5.41 13.59
N ALA A 399 -8.05 -6.60 13.71
CA ALA A 399 -8.76 -7.86 13.47
C ALA A 399 -9.92 -8.08 14.45
N VAL A 400 -9.77 -7.63 15.70
CA VAL A 400 -10.83 -7.66 16.71
C VAL A 400 -11.94 -6.67 16.37
N ASP A 401 -11.60 -5.47 15.92
CA ASP A 401 -12.59 -4.44 15.56
C ASP A 401 -13.41 -4.87 14.35
N ASP A 402 -12.77 -5.37 13.29
CA ASP A 402 -13.45 -5.86 12.09
C ASP A 402 -14.43 -7.01 12.43
N LEU A 403 -14.01 -7.93 13.30
CA LEU A 403 -14.84 -9.08 13.69
C LEU A 403 -16.02 -8.69 14.59
N ALA A 404 -15.79 -7.78 15.54
CA ALA A 404 -16.84 -7.28 16.44
C ALA A 404 -17.91 -6.52 15.64
N ILE A 405 -17.49 -5.72 14.65
CA ILE A 405 -18.39 -5.00 13.74
C ILE A 405 -19.25 -5.98 12.93
N VAL A 406 -18.64 -6.99 12.29
CA VAL A 406 -19.37 -7.97 11.49
C VAL A 406 -20.41 -8.71 12.33
N GLN A 407 -20.04 -9.20 13.52
CA GLN A 407 -20.94 -9.95 14.39
C GLN A 407 -22.06 -9.09 15.00
N MET A 408 -21.81 -7.79 15.25
CA MET A 408 -22.82 -6.86 15.77
C MET A 408 -23.80 -6.37 14.70
N ILE A 409 -23.39 -6.34 13.42
CA ILE A 409 -24.24 -6.00 12.28
C ILE A 409 -25.17 -7.18 11.95
N ASP A 410 -24.64 -8.40 11.95
CA ASP A 410 -25.37 -9.64 11.60
C ASP A 410 -26.49 -10.02 12.61
N SER A 411 -26.58 -9.32 13.75
CA SER A 411 -27.67 -9.47 14.73
C SER A 411 -28.80 -8.44 14.59
N SER A 412 -28.64 -7.47 13.70
CA SER A 412 -29.64 -6.41 13.43
C SER A 412 -30.58 -6.73 12.26
N GLN A 413 -30.35 -7.86 11.57
CA GLN A 413 -31.32 -8.54 10.69
C GLN A 413 -31.99 -9.69 11.44
#